data_AF-A0A973DNV1-F1
#
_entry.id   AF-A0A973DNV1-F1
#
_cell.length_a   1.000
_cell.length_b   1.000
_cell.length_c   1.000
_cell.angle_alpha   90.00
_cell.angle_beta   90.00
_cell.angle_gamma   90.00
#
_symmetry.space_group_name_H-M   'P 1'
#
loop_
_entity.id
_entity.type
_entity.pdbx_description
1 polymer ?
#
loop_
_entity_poly.entity_id
_entity_poly.type
_entity_poly.pdbx_seq_one_letter_code
_entity_poly.pdbx_strand_id
1 'polypeptide(L)'
;LRADPRKPGDNYVSALPLPWIMEQVYAVGMALISRQIVNFVEEQQTMMADMREIGPNFVLLAPRVWENILADVQARMMDSTPFKQKIYDYAMKLAYAAQDQGKKSIVAEWLLLKALRDRIGFSFLDSAATGGAAMGPDSFKFFHAIGVPLRQLYGQTEMCGAYTVHKEGDIDYDSVGFPFDNAQIEVINPDSEGIGEIIAKTVGMFTGYLDNQSAYNADVIDGWMHTGDAGYIKESNGHLVVIDRIKDMATTSGGVSYSPQYIENKLKFSSFIGEAVILGKDRPNLTAIICIRFTIVSKWAEQNNLGFTSYSNLSAQPEVYQKVREEIEHVNKTLPEAQRIQKFILLYKELDADDGELTRTRKVRRGVVAEKYKDIIESIYSDKETVDIDTMITFQDGSKTRIQTTLKVEKLFESNVVEINQQRKQAS
;
A
#
# COMPACT_ATOMS: atom_id res chain seq x y z
N LEU A 1 -2.51 -23.20 -11.48
CA LEU A 1 -3.66 -24.08 -11.79
C LEU A 1 -4.34 -24.66 -10.54
N ARG A 2 -3.66 -25.30 -9.59
CA ARG A 2 -4.35 -25.75 -8.35
C ARG A 2 -4.80 -24.59 -7.45
N ALA A 3 -3.95 -23.60 -7.25
CA ALA A 3 -4.26 -22.41 -6.44
C ALA A 3 -5.17 -21.39 -7.16
N ASP A 4 -5.07 -21.37 -8.50
CA ASP A 4 -5.80 -20.45 -9.38
C ASP A 4 -6.06 -21.20 -10.71
N PRO A 5 -7.24 -21.83 -10.87
CA PRO A 5 -7.59 -22.67 -12.02
C PRO A 5 -7.73 -21.89 -13.32
N ARG A 6 -7.40 -22.55 -14.44
CA ARG A 6 -7.64 -22.05 -15.80
C ARG A 6 -8.31 -23.12 -16.63
N LYS A 7 -9.20 -22.71 -17.52
CA LYS A 7 -9.95 -23.57 -18.43
C LYS A 7 -9.40 -23.42 -19.85
N PRO A 8 -9.53 -24.46 -20.68
CA PRO A 8 -9.25 -24.34 -22.11
C PRO A 8 -10.07 -23.23 -22.76
N GLY A 9 -9.42 -22.38 -23.55
CA GLY A 9 -10.05 -21.26 -24.22
C GLY A 9 -10.20 -19.98 -23.38
N ASP A 10 -9.78 -19.98 -22.11
CA ASP A 10 -9.72 -18.74 -21.32
C ASP A 10 -8.82 -17.71 -22.02
N ASN A 11 -9.24 -16.45 -22.04
CA ASN A 11 -8.46 -15.36 -22.62
C ASN A 11 -7.56 -14.72 -21.56
N TYR A 12 -6.27 -14.72 -21.85
CA TYR A 12 -5.24 -13.96 -21.13
C TYR A 12 -4.79 -12.77 -21.96
N VAL A 13 -4.56 -11.63 -21.31
CA VAL A 13 -3.91 -10.47 -21.93
C VAL A 13 -2.52 -10.32 -21.34
N SER A 14 -1.50 -10.48 -22.19
CA SER A 14 -0.09 -10.28 -21.86
C SER A 14 0.20 -8.79 -21.72
N ALA A 15 0.00 -8.25 -20.53
CA ALA A 15 0.19 -6.83 -20.20
C ALA A 15 1.55 -6.52 -19.53
N LEU A 16 2.26 -7.54 -19.05
CA LEU A 16 3.57 -7.37 -18.44
C LEU A 16 4.69 -7.67 -19.45
N PRO A 17 5.91 -7.13 -19.23
CA PRO A 17 7.05 -7.47 -20.07
C PRO A 17 7.36 -8.97 -20.01
N LEU A 18 7.52 -9.63 -21.16
CA LEU A 18 7.89 -11.05 -21.25
C LEU A 18 9.11 -11.46 -20.41
N PRO A 19 10.14 -10.63 -20.17
CA PRO A 19 11.25 -11.01 -19.29
C PRO A 19 10.85 -11.21 -17.81
N TRP A 20 9.67 -10.77 -17.39
CA TRP A 20 9.21 -10.97 -16.01
C TRP A 20 8.78 -12.42 -15.79
N ILE A 21 9.23 -13.00 -14.68
CA ILE A 21 8.98 -14.41 -14.36
C ILE A 21 7.49 -14.77 -14.36
N MET A 22 6.63 -13.89 -13.82
CA MET A 22 5.20 -14.14 -13.80
C MET A 22 4.58 -14.12 -15.20
N GLU A 23 5.10 -13.29 -16.10
CA GLU A 23 4.65 -13.28 -17.48
C GLU A 23 5.08 -14.56 -18.21
N GLN A 24 6.30 -15.07 -17.97
CA GLN A 24 6.73 -16.38 -18.46
C GLN A 24 5.82 -17.51 -17.93
N VAL A 25 5.48 -17.48 -16.65
CA VAL A 25 4.57 -18.46 -16.04
C VAL A 25 3.19 -18.38 -16.68
N TYR A 26 2.65 -17.18 -16.93
CA TYR A 26 1.29 -17.01 -17.44
C TYR A 26 1.23 -17.20 -18.96
N ALA A 27 1.98 -16.43 -19.73
CA ALA A 27 1.94 -16.44 -21.20
C ALA A 27 2.53 -17.71 -21.82
N VAL A 28 3.50 -18.37 -21.17
CA VAL A 28 4.14 -19.57 -21.73
C VAL A 28 3.73 -20.83 -20.97
N GLY A 29 4.07 -20.90 -19.67
CA GLY A 29 3.89 -22.12 -18.87
C GLY A 29 2.42 -22.52 -18.75
N MET A 30 1.57 -21.62 -18.25
CA MET A 30 0.14 -21.88 -18.10
C MET A 30 -0.52 -22.10 -19.46
N ALA A 31 -0.17 -21.33 -20.49
CA ALA A 31 -0.77 -21.48 -21.81
C ALA A 31 -0.59 -22.89 -22.40
N LEU A 32 0.61 -23.47 -22.26
CA LEU A 32 0.90 -24.82 -22.72
C LEU A 32 0.14 -25.91 -21.93
N ILE A 33 -0.12 -25.67 -20.64
CA ILE A 33 -0.76 -26.65 -19.74
C ILE A 33 -2.30 -26.54 -19.79
N SER A 34 -2.85 -25.33 -19.75
CA SER A 34 -4.29 -25.05 -19.66
C SER A 34 -4.98 -24.88 -21.01
N ARG A 35 -4.21 -24.67 -22.10
CA ARG A 35 -4.73 -24.34 -23.45
C ARG A 35 -5.52 -23.03 -23.46
N GLN A 36 -5.06 -22.06 -22.68
CA GLN A 36 -5.61 -20.70 -22.72
C GLN A 36 -5.12 -19.97 -23.98
N ILE A 37 -5.87 -18.95 -24.39
CA ILE A 37 -5.53 -18.07 -25.51
C ILE A 37 -4.75 -16.89 -24.94
N VAL A 38 -3.53 -16.69 -25.44
CA VAL A 38 -2.67 -15.57 -25.04
C VAL A 38 -2.77 -14.48 -26.08
N ASN A 39 -3.26 -13.33 -25.66
CA ASN A 39 -3.42 -12.15 -26.50
C ASN A 39 -2.34 -11.14 -26.11
N PHE A 40 -1.63 -10.62 -27.11
CA PHE A 40 -0.63 -9.57 -26.93
C PHE A 40 -1.26 -8.22 -27.27
N VAL A 41 -1.03 -7.23 -26.41
CA VAL A 41 -1.43 -5.85 -26.68
C VAL A 41 -0.59 -5.27 -27.82
N GLU A 42 -1.16 -4.37 -28.60
CA GLU A 42 -0.47 -3.78 -29.76
C GLU A 42 0.67 -2.87 -29.31
N GLU A 43 0.36 -1.97 -28.37
CA GLU A 43 1.31 -1.04 -27.74
C GLU A 43 0.98 -0.84 -26.25
N GLN A 44 1.94 -0.35 -25.46
CA GLN A 44 1.70 -0.07 -24.04
C GLN A 44 0.61 1.00 -23.85
N GLN A 45 0.50 1.94 -24.78
CA GLN A 45 -0.48 3.02 -24.79
C GLN A 45 -1.90 2.51 -25.10
N THR A 46 -2.03 1.44 -25.88
CA THR A 46 -3.32 0.85 -26.27
C THR A 46 -3.79 -0.24 -25.31
N MET A 47 -2.92 -0.73 -24.41
CA MET A 47 -3.16 -1.83 -23.47
C MET A 47 -4.57 -1.88 -22.85
N MET A 48 -5.10 -0.76 -22.35
CA MET A 48 -6.44 -0.73 -21.73
C MET A 48 -7.58 -0.86 -22.75
N ALA A 49 -7.41 -0.32 -23.96
CA ALA A 49 -8.37 -0.46 -25.04
C ALA A 49 -8.38 -1.92 -25.54
N ASP A 50 -7.20 -2.49 -25.77
CA ASP A 50 -7.01 -3.87 -26.23
C ASP A 50 -7.60 -4.84 -25.21
N MET A 51 -7.30 -4.65 -23.91
CA MET A 51 -7.85 -5.45 -22.83
C MET A 51 -9.39 -5.38 -22.77
N ARG A 52 -9.98 -4.22 -23.06
CA ARG A 52 -11.43 -4.07 -23.11
C ARG A 52 -12.05 -4.76 -24.32
N GLU A 53 -11.39 -4.70 -25.48
CA GLU A 53 -11.83 -5.40 -26.69
C GLU A 53 -11.77 -6.92 -26.52
N ILE A 54 -10.67 -7.42 -25.97
CA ILE A 54 -10.44 -8.85 -25.75
C ILE A 54 -11.38 -9.39 -24.67
N GLY A 55 -11.61 -8.63 -23.60
CA GLY A 55 -12.43 -9.06 -22.46
C GLY A 55 -11.86 -10.30 -21.77
N PRO A 56 -10.70 -10.20 -21.10
CA PRO A 56 -10.01 -11.35 -20.53
C PRO A 56 -10.84 -12.08 -19.47
N ASN A 57 -10.58 -13.38 -19.35
CA ASN A 57 -11.04 -14.20 -18.22
C ASN A 57 -10.13 -14.00 -17.00
N PHE A 58 -8.84 -13.76 -17.24
CA PHE A 58 -7.93 -13.45 -16.14
C PHE A 58 -6.85 -12.44 -16.50
N VAL A 59 -6.41 -11.69 -15.49
CA VAL A 59 -5.37 -10.66 -15.59
C VAL A 59 -4.42 -10.71 -14.41
N LEU A 60 -3.16 -10.40 -14.67
CA LEU A 60 -2.16 -10.08 -13.65
C LEU A 60 -1.66 -8.67 -13.94
N LEU A 61 -1.98 -7.72 -13.05
CA LEU A 61 -1.55 -6.34 -13.18
C LEU A 61 -0.77 -5.91 -11.94
N ALA A 62 0.24 -5.06 -12.13
CA ALA A 62 0.95 -4.45 -11.01
C ALA A 62 0.01 -3.52 -10.21
N PRO A 63 0.23 -3.31 -8.90
CA PRO A 63 -0.59 -2.44 -8.05
C PRO A 63 -0.87 -1.07 -8.65
N ARG A 64 0.16 -0.44 -9.25
CA ARG A 64 0.02 0.88 -9.87
C ARG A 64 -0.97 0.91 -11.04
N VAL A 65 -1.11 -0.18 -11.78
CA VAL A 65 -2.09 -0.26 -12.89
C VAL A 65 -3.50 -0.31 -12.32
N TRP A 66 -3.75 -1.11 -11.28
CA TRP A 66 -5.02 -1.12 -10.55
C TRP A 66 -5.38 0.26 -9.99
N GLU A 67 -4.42 0.91 -9.34
CA GLU A 67 -4.60 2.26 -8.78
C GLU A 67 -4.91 3.29 -9.87
N ASN A 68 -4.22 3.24 -11.01
CA ASN A 68 -4.49 4.11 -12.15
C ASN A 68 -5.89 3.89 -12.73
N ILE A 69 -6.34 2.62 -12.85
CA ILE A 69 -7.70 2.31 -13.30
C ILE A 69 -8.74 2.93 -12.35
N LEU A 70 -8.54 2.81 -11.03
CA LEU A 70 -9.43 3.43 -10.06
C LEU A 70 -9.41 4.97 -10.18
N ALA A 71 -8.23 5.58 -10.27
CA ALA A 71 -8.09 7.02 -10.42
C ALA A 71 -8.82 7.54 -11.67
N ASP A 72 -8.70 6.83 -12.79
CA ASP A 72 -9.41 7.17 -14.03
C ASP A 72 -10.93 7.04 -13.90
N VAL A 73 -11.42 6.01 -13.19
CA VAL A 73 -12.85 5.87 -12.90
C VAL A 73 -13.34 7.05 -12.06
N GLN A 74 -12.60 7.42 -11.01
CA GLN A 74 -12.94 8.54 -10.14
C GLN A 74 -12.95 9.86 -10.90
N ALA A 75 -11.90 10.16 -11.68
CA ALA A 75 -11.81 11.38 -12.48
C ALA A 75 -12.99 11.49 -13.46
N ARG A 76 -13.29 10.43 -14.22
CA ARG A 76 -14.42 10.41 -15.15
C ARG A 76 -15.77 10.56 -14.46
N MET A 77 -15.90 10.08 -13.21
CA MET A 77 -17.13 10.24 -12.44
C MET A 77 -17.28 11.68 -11.94
N MET A 78 -16.20 12.31 -11.50
CA MET A 78 -16.17 13.73 -11.13
C MET A 78 -16.58 14.64 -12.30
N ASP A 79 -16.13 14.31 -13.52
CA ASP A 79 -16.48 15.04 -14.75
C ASP A 79 -17.87 14.66 -15.31
N SER A 80 -18.58 13.72 -14.66
CA SER A 80 -19.89 13.26 -15.11
C SER A 80 -21.02 14.19 -14.66
N THR A 81 -22.23 13.99 -15.21
CA THR A 81 -23.39 14.80 -14.84
C THR A 81 -23.81 14.53 -13.39
N PRO A 82 -24.39 15.51 -12.68
CA PRO A 82 -24.82 15.33 -11.28
C PRO A 82 -25.76 14.14 -11.05
N PHE A 83 -26.55 13.80 -12.07
CA PHE A 83 -27.41 12.61 -12.03
C PHE A 83 -26.60 11.30 -12.03
N LYS A 84 -25.56 11.19 -12.88
CA LYS A 84 -24.67 10.02 -12.93
C LYS A 84 -23.86 9.89 -11.65
N GLN A 85 -23.37 11.00 -11.09
CA GLN A 85 -22.69 11.03 -9.79
C GLN A 85 -23.59 10.47 -8.68
N LYS A 86 -24.83 10.94 -8.57
CA LYS A 86 -25.79 10.43 -7.57
C LYS A 86 -26.07 8.93 -7.71
N ILE A 87 -26.22 8.44 -8.94
CA ILE A 87 -26.39 7.00 -9.20
C ILE A 87 -25.14 6.23 -8.76
N TYR A 88 -23.96 6.76 -9.10
CA TYR A 88 -22.69 6.15 -8.74
C TYR A 88 -22.54 6.03 -7.23
N ASP A 89 -22.71 7.14 -6.51
CA ASP A 89 -22.59 7.19 -5.05
C ASP A 89 -23.58 6.24 -4.38
N TYR A 90 -24.83 6.21 -4.86
CA TYR A 90 -25.85 5.32 -4.35
C TYR A 90 -25.52 3.84 -4.59
N ALA A 91 -25.12 3.48 -5.81
CA ALA A 91 -24.76 2.11 -6.17
C ALA A 91 -23.52 1.63 -5.41
N MET A 92 -22.47 2.46 -5.30
CA MET A 92 -21.26 2.13 -4.56
C MET A 92 -21.54 1.98 -3.06
N LYS A 93 -22.39 2.84 -2.48
CA LYS A 93 -22.83 2.69 -1.08
C LYS A 93 -23.51 1.33 -0.84
N LEU A 94 -24.39 0.91 -1.76
CA LEU A 94 -25.02 -0.40 -1.69
C LEU A 94 -24.02 -1.55 -1.90
N ALA A 95 -23.02 -1.36 -2.76
CA ALA A 95 -21.98 -2.35 -3.02
C ALA A 95 -21.11 -2.59 -1.78
N TYR A 96 -20.59 -1.53 -1.16
CA TYR A 96 -19.79 -1.63 0.07
C TYR A 96 -20.59 -2.23 1.23
N ALA A 97 -21.83 -1.77 1.46
CA ALA A 97 -22.66 -2.31 2.53
C ALA A 97 -22.98 -3.81 2.37
N ALA A 98 -23.09 -4.30 1.13
CA ALA A 98 -23.25 -5.72 0.85
C ALA A 98 -21.95 -6.49 1.05
N GLN A 99 -20.83 -5.93 0.61
CA GLN A 99 -19.50 -6.51 0.75
C GLN A 99 -19.10 -6.69 2.22
N ASP A 100 -19.40 -5.71 3.09
CA ASP A 100 -19.17 -5.81 4.54
C ASP A 100 -19.92 -6.98 5.20
N GLN A 101 -20.98 -7.48 4.54
CA GLN A 101 -21.74 -8.66 4.95
C GLN A 101 -21.31 -9.94 4.20
N GLY A 102 -20.24 -9.89 3.41
CA GLY A 102 -19.78 -10.98 2.56
C GLY A 102 -20.71 -11.30 1.39
N LYS A 103 -21.52 -10.33 0.93
CA LYS A 103 -22.54 -10.51 -0.12
C LYS A 103 -22.30 -9.55 -1.30
N LYS A 104 -22.98 -9.82 -2.42
CA LYS A 104 -23.05 -8.92 -3.58
C LYS A 104 -24.41 -8.23 -3.63
N SER A 105 -24.43 -6.94 -3.93
CA SER A 105 -25.68 -6.18 -4.08
C SER A 105 -26.27 -6.36 -5.47
N ILE A 106 -27.40 -7.04 -5.59
CA ILE A 106 -28.12 -7.24 -6.86
C ILE A 106 -28.56 -5.90 -7.46
N VAL A 107 -28.96 -4.95 -6.62
CA VAL A 107 -29.40 -3.62 -7.05
C VAL A 107 -28.23 -2.82 -7.62
N ALA A 108 -27.09 -2.77 -6.91
CA ALA A 108 -25.90 -2.08 -7.41
C ALA A 108 -25.38 -2.73 -8.70
N GLU A 109 -25.40 -4.07 -8.74
CA GLU A 109 -24.99 -4.88 -9.89
C GLU A 109 -25.75 -4.48 -11.16
N TRP A 110 -27.07 -4.40 -11.10
CA TRP A 110 -27.92 -4.01 -12.22
C TRP A 110 -27.81 -2.52 -12.55
N LEU A 111 -27.73 -1.66 -11.54
CA LEU A 111 -27.77 -0.20 -11.69
C LEU A 111 -26.46 0.37 -12.28
N LEU A 112 -25.30 -0.18 -11.87
CA LEU A 112 -24.00 0.38 -12.19
C LEU A 112 -22.92 -0.67 -12.43
N LEU A 113 -22.72 -1.61 -11.50
CA LEU A 113 -21.45 -2.35 -11.41
C LEU A 113 -21.15 -3.16 -12.67
N LYS A 114 -22.18 -3.75 -13.28
CA LYS A 114 -22.03 -4.46 -14.57
C LYS A 114 -21.52 -3.54 -15.68
N ALA A 115 -22.11 -2.35 -15.83
CA ALA A 115 -21.70 -1.38 -16.84
C ALA A 115 -20.31 -0.79 -16.54
N LEU A 116 -19.98 -0.63 -15.25
CA LEU A 116 -18.67 -0.17 -14.82
C LEU A 116 -17.58 -1.21 -15.14
N ARG A 117 -17.79 -2.48 -14.80
CA ARG A 117 -16.88 -3.58 -15.16
C ARG A 117 -16.68 -3.68 -16.67
N ASP A 118 -17.75 -3.54 -17.45
CA ASP A 118 -17.65 -3.52 -18.91
C ASP A 118 -16.80 -2.36 -19.44
N ARG A 119 -16.96 -1.17 -18.85
CA ARG A 119 -16.23 0.01 -19.28
C ARG A 119 -14.72 -0.11 -19.08
N ILE A 120 -14.28 -0.87 -18.07
CA ILE A 120 -12.87 -1.11 -17.76
C ILE A 120 -12.34 -2.44 -18.32
N GLY A 121 -13.17 -3.20 -19.07
CA GLY A 121 -12.76 -4.46 -19.71
C GLY A 121 -12.85 -5.71 -18.84
N PHE A 122 -13.53 -5.64 -17.71
CA PHE A 122 -13.58 -6.70 -16.69
C PHE A 122 -14.91 -7.46 -16.66
N SER A 123 -15.68 -7.44 -17.75
CA SER A 123 -16.98 -8.13 -17.86
C SER A 123 -16.87 -9.65 -17.65
N PHE A 124 -15.77 -10.25 -18.11
CA PHE A 124 -15.60 -11.71 -18.15
C PHE A 124 -14.56 -12.23 -17.15
N LEU A 125 -14.01 -11.36 -16.30
CA LEU A 125 -13.00 -11.76 -15.32
C LEU A 125 -13.56 -12.77 -14.32
N ASP A 126 -12.96 -13.95 -14.26
CA ASP A 126 -13.17 -14.94 -13.22
C ASP A 126 -11.97 -15.05 -12.26
N SER A 127 -10.81 -14.52 -12.64
CA SER A 127 -9.65 -14.37 -11.76
C SER A 127 -8.86 -13.09 -12.03
N ALA A 128 -8.49 -12.35 -10.99
CA ALA A 128 -7.60 -11.21 -11.10
C ALA A 128 -6.52 -11.30 -10.03
N ALA A 129 -5.29 -10.96 -10.40
CA ALA A 129 -4.17 -10.99 -9.48
C ALA A 129 -3.36 -9.69 -9.50
N THR A 130 -2.73 -9.40 -8.37
CA THR A 130 -1.74 -8.34 -8.19
C THR A 130 -0.57 -8.85 -7.38
N GLY A 131 0.63 -8.35 -7.68
CA GLY A 131 1.88 -8.79 -7.07
C GLY A 131 3.04 -7.87 -7.39
N GLY A 132 4.21 -8.16 -6.80
CA GLY A 132 5.44 -7.39 -6.98
C GLY A 132 5.55 -6.14 -6.10
N ALA A 133 4.43 -5.65 -5.55
CA ALA A 133 4.38 -4.67 -4.47
C ALA A 133 3.04 -4.76 -3.72
N ALA A 134 2.95 -4.07 -2.57
CA ALA A 134 1.70 -3.91 -1.85
C ALA A 134 0.75 -2.95 -2.60
N MET A 135 -0.54 -3.26 -2.59
CA MET A 135 -1.61 -2.40 -3.13
C MET A 135 -2.45 -1.84 -1.98
N GLY A 136 -3.02 -0.66 -2.19
CA GLY A 136 -3.87 -0.01 -1.19
C GLY A 136 -5.11 -0.82 -0.83
N PRO A 137 -5.45 -0.97 0.48
CA PRO A 137 -6.66 -1.65 0.91
C PRO A 137 -7.92 -1.04 0.29
N ASP A 138 -7.97 0.27 0.08
CA ASP A 138 -9.15 0.92 -0.51
C ASP A 138 -9.29 0.64 -2.01
N SER A 139 -8.19 0.55 -2.75
CA SER A 139 -8.21 0.06 -4.13
C SER A 139 -8.68 -1.39 -4.18
N PHE A 140 -8.19 -2.24 -3.28
CA PHE A 140 -8.60 -3.62 -3.15
C PHE A 140 -10.10 -3.75 -2.85
N LYS A 141 -10.59 -3.00 -1.84
CA LYS A 141 -12.00 -2.92 -1.47
C LYS A 141 -12.86 -2.46 -2.64
N PHE A 142 -12.44 -1.41 -3.36
CA PHE A 142 -13.17 -0.91 -4.54
C PHE A 142 -13.33 -2.01 -5.60
N PHE A 143 -12.25 -2.68 -6.00
CA PHE A 143 -12.31 -3.71 -7.03
C PHE A 143 -13.22 -4.88 -6.61
N HIS A 144 -13.14 -5.29 -5.34
CA HIS A 144 -14.06 -6.29 -4.80
C HIS A 144 -15.52 -5.81 -4.73
N ALA A 145 -15.76 -4.56 -4.34
CA ALA A 145 -17.10 -3.97 -4.28
C ALA A 145 -17.77 -3.97 -5.65
N ILE A 146 -17.00 -3.66 -6.70
CA ILE A 146 -17.50 -3.72 -8.07
C ILE A 146 -17.54 -5.15 -8.63
N GLY A 147 -17.15 -6.17 -7.85
CA GLY A 147 -17.27 -7.58 -8.21
C GLY A 147 -16.07 -8.19 -8.94
N VAL A 148 -14.91 -7.53 -8.98
CA VAL A 148 -13.68 -8.09 -9.54
C VAL A 148 -13.05 -9.08 -8.53
N PRO A 149 -12.73 -10.31 -8.93
CA PRO A 149 -12.16 -11.34 -8.06
C PRO A 149 -10.65 -11.15 -7.85
N LEU A 150 -10.26 -9.99 -7.31
CA LEU A 150 -8.86 -9.60 -7.15
C LEU A 150 -8.19 -10.33 -5.98
N ARG A 151 -7.01 -10.90 -6.21
CA ARG A 151 -6.22 -11.64 -5.21
C ARG A 151 -4.80 -11.08 -5.16
N GLN A 152 -4.23 -10.99 -3.98
CA GLN A 152 -2.82 -10.67 -3.81
C GLN A 152 -2.00 -11.97 -3.86
N LEU A 153 -0.85 -11.90 -4.54
CA LEU A 153 0.17 -12.95 -4.50
C LEU A 153 1.52 -12.40 -4.06
N TYR A 154 2.36 -13.30 -3.55
CA TYR A 154 3.76 -13.02 -3.24
C TYR A 154 4.66 -14.08 -3.86
N GLY A 155 5.82 -13.62 -4.32
CA GLY A 155 6.68 -14.36 -5.22
C GLY A 155 7.96 -13.60 -5.54
N GLN A 156 8.98 -14.34 -5.98
CA GLN A 156 10.25 -13.81 -6.48
C GLN A 156 10.80 -14.69 -7.60
N THR A 157 11.75 -14.18 -8.36
CA THR A 157 12.30 -14.86 -9.54
C THR A 157 12.97 -16.18 -9.18
N GLU A 158 13.68 -16.19 -8.06
CA GLU A 158 14.41 -17.32 -7.48
C GLU A 158 13.49 -18.48 -7.12
N MET A 159 12.18 -18.21 -6.99
CA MET A 159 11.13 -19.19 -6.63
C MET A 159 10.21 -19.53 -7.82
N CYS A 160 10.60 -19.14 -9.04
CA CYS A 160 9.79 -19.27 -10.26
C CYS A 160 8.43 -18.54 -10.14
N GLY A 161 8.46 -17.34 -9.55
CA GLY A 161 7.30 -16.47 -9.43
C GLY A 161 6.56 -16.66 -8.11
N ALA A 162 5.23 -16.71 -8.18
CA ALA A 162 4.37 -16.77 -7.01
C ALA A 162 4.47 -18.11 -6.27
N TYR A 163 4.45 -18.06 -4.95
CA TYR A 163 4.33 -19.23 -4.08
C TYR A 163 3.35 -19.02 -2.93
N THR A 164 2.71 -17.84 -2.86
CA THR A 164 1.48 -17.60 -2.10
C THR A 164 0.42 -16.94 -2.96
N VAL A 165 -0.84 -17.11 -2.55
CA VAL A 165 -1.97 -16.31 -3.06
C VAL A 165 -3.10 -16.32 -2.02
N HIS A 166 -3.92 -15.27 -1.96
CA HIS A 166 -5.22 -15.35 -1.28
C HIS A 166 -6.06 -16.51 -1.80
N LYS A 167 -6.96 -17.12 -1.04
CA LYS A 167 -7.88 -18.14 -1.56
C LYS A 167 -9.17 -17.49 -2.08
N GLU A 168 -9.94 -18.19 -2.91
CA GLU A 168 -11.26 -17.71 -3.31
C GLU A 168 -12.15 -17.58 -2.06
N GLY A 169 -12.76 -16.40 -1.88
CA GLY A 169 -13.62 -16.12 -0.73
C GLY A 169 -12.88 -15.86 0.59
N ASP A 170 -11.55 -15.95 0.63
CA ASP A 170 -10.72 -15.71 1.82
C ASP A 170 -9.63 -14.68 1.49
N ILE A 171 -10.02 -13.42 1.65
CA ILE A 171 -9.26 -12.25 1.24
C ILE A 171 -9.02 -11.38 2.46
N ASP A 172 -7.75 -11.09 2.72
CA ASP A 172 -7.33 -10.11 3.70
C ASP A 172 -6.45 -9.08 2.97
N TYR A 173 -6.95 -7.85 2.86
CA TYR A 173 -6.38 -6.77 2.06
C TYR A 173 -4.97 -6.35 2.49
N ASP A 174 -4.53 -6.74 3.69
CA ASP A 174 -3.22 -6.42 4.22
C ASP A 174 -2.23 -7.59 4.10
N SER A 175 -2.63 -8.69 3.47
CA SER A 175 -1.85 -9.93 3.40
C SER A 175 -1.60 -10.41 1.97
N VAL A 176 -0.77 -11.44 1.83
CA VAL A 176 -0.48 -12.13 0.56
C VAL A 176 -1.05 -13.55 0.53
N GLY A 177 -1.94 -13.86 1.48
CA GLY A 177 -2.67 -15.12 1.56
C GLY A 177 -1.85 -16.28 2.09
N PHE A 178 -2.02 -17.44 1.46
CA PHE A 178 -1.48 -18.70 1.93
C PHE A 178 -0.43 -19.26 0.97
N PRO A 179 0.53 -20.06 1.47
CA PRO A 179 1.38 -20.88 0.63
C PRO A 179 0.58 -21.74 -0.35
N PHE A 180 1.13 -21.96 -1.53
CA PHE A 180 0.65 -23.03 -2.40
C PHE A 180 0.81 -24.39 -1.72
N ASP A 181 0.03 -25.37 -2.14
CA ASP A 181 0.07 -26.73 -1.58
C ASP A 181 1.42 -27.45 -1.73
N ASN A 182 2.26 -26.97 -2.66
CA ASN A 182 3.62 -27.45 -2.90
C ASN A 182 4.71 -26.47 -2.42
N ALA A 183 4.33 -25.45 -1.64
CA ALA A 183 5.23 -24.48 -1.06
C ALA A 183 5.20 -24.57 0.48
N GLN A 184 6.37 -24.49 1.09
CA GLN A 184 6.56 -24.37 2.53
C GLN A 184 7.05 -22.96 2.82
N ILE A 185 6.52 -22.35 3.87
CA ILE A 185 6.90 -21.01 4.32
C ILE A 185 7.06 -21.04 5.83
N GLU A 186 8.14 -20.45 6.30
CA GLU A 186 8.40 -20.23 7.72
C GLU A 186 8.83 -18.77 7.94
N VAL A 187 8.59 -18.28 9.16
CA VAL A 187 9.10 -16.98 9.62
C VAL A 187 10.12 -17.27 10.71
N ILE A 188 11.39 -17.00 10.43
CA ILE A 188 12.50 -17.30 11.33
C ILE A 188 13.00 -16.04 12.04
N ASN A 189 13.63 -16.24 13.21
CA ASN A 189 14.14 -15.16 14.06
C ASN A 189 13.10 -14.05 14.34
N PRO A 190 11.84 -14.38 14.70
CA PRO A 190 10.83 -13.38 14.97
C PRO A 190 11.23 -12.50 16.16
N ASP A 191 10.96 -11.21 16.08
CA ASP A 191 11.05 -10.29 17.21
C ASP A 191 9.85 -10.44 18.17
N SER A 192 9.74 -9.56 19.16
CA SER A 192 8.65 -9.61 20.15
C SER A 192 7.25 -9.46 19.54
N GLU A 193 7.15 -8.90 18.33
CA GLU A 193 5.89 -8.71 17.60
C GLU A 193 5.64 -9.82 16.57
N GLY A 194 6.49 -10.85 16.54
CA GLY A 194 6.38 -11.97 15.60
C GLY A 194 6.97 -11.69 14.22
N ILE A 195 7.62 -10.55 14.01
CA ILE A 195 8.20 -10.17 12.72
C ILE A 195 9.57 -10.79 12.59
N GLY A 196 9.73 -11.64 11.58
CA GLY A 196 11.00 -12.31 11.29
C GLY A 196 11.28 -12.32 9.78
N GLU A 197 12.36 -13.01 9.41
CA GLU A 197 12.66 -13.27 8.01
C GLU A 197 11.72 -14.35 7.47
N ILE A 198 11.10 -14.09 6.32
CA ILE A 198 10.36 -15.10 5.59
C ILE A 198 11.37 -16.00 4.87
N ILE A 199 11.34 -17.29 5.15
CA ILE A 199 12.02 -18.31 4.35
C ILE A 199 11.00 -19.18 3.64
N ALA A 200 11.34 -19.63 2.44
CA ALA A 200 10.42 -20.41 1.63
C ALA A 200 11.12 -21.54 0.88
N LYS A 201 10.37 -22.61 0.63
CA LYS A 201 10.82 -23.76 -0.15
C LYS A 201 9.71 -24.23 -1.08
N THR A 202 10.03 -24.38 -2.36
CA THR A 202 9.08 -24.83 -3.38
C THR A 202 9.78 -25.63 -4.47
N VAL A 203 9.04 -26.47 -5.18
CA VAL A 203 9.56 -27.26 -6.31
C VAL A 203 10.07 -26.40 -7.47
N GLY A 204 9.64 -25.14 -7.55
CA GLY A 204 10.06 -24.18 -8.57
C GLY A 204 11.34 -23.41 -8.25
N MET A 205 12.05 -23.73 -7.16
CA MET A 205 13.29 -23.05 -6.81
C MET A 205 14.32 -23.13 -7.94
N PHE A 206 14.97 -22.01 -8.22
CA PHE A 206 16.13 -21.92 -9.08
C PHE A 206 17.29 -22.80 -8.58
N THR A 207 18.23 -23.09 -9.48
CA THR A 207 19.40 -23.94 -9.18
C THR A 207 20.69 -23.15 -8.94
N GLY A 208 20.64 -21.82 -9.03
CA GLY A 208 21.82 -20.97 -8.94
C GLY A 208 21.70 -19.69 -9.74
N TYR A 209 22.50 -18.70 -9.35
CA TYR A 209 22.77 -17.55 -10.20
C TYR A 209 23.89 -17.90 -11.18
N LEU A 210 23.75 -17.47 -12.44
CA LEU A 210 24.79 -17.65 -13.45
C LEU A 210 26.10 -17.02 -12.97
N ASP A 211 27.17 -17.82 -12.95
CA ASP A 211 28.53 -17.43 -12.54
C ASP A 211 28.65 -16.84 -11.13
N ASN A 212 27.68 -17.10 -10.23
CA ASN A 212 27.68 -16.56 -8.87
C ASN A 212 27.20 -17.57 -7.82
N GLN A 213 28.00 -18.61 -7.62
CA GLN A 213 27.73 -19.63 -6.60
C GLN A 213 27.72 -19.06 -5.18
N SER A 214 28.53 -18.03 -4.90
CA SER A 214 28.57 -17.38 -3.60
C SER A 214 27.24 -16.74 -3.21
N ALA A 215 26.56 -16.08 -4.16
CA ALA A 215 25.23 -15.51 -3.91
C ALA A 215 24.19 -16.60 -3.68
N TYR A 216 24.25 -17.70 -4.46
CA TYR A 216 23.35 -18.84 -4.24
C TYR A 216 23.51 -19.43 -2.84
N ASN A 217 24.75 -19.63 -2.38
CA ASN A 217 25.02 -20.18 -1.05
C ASN A 217 24.64 -19.22 0.09
N ALA A 218 24.53 -17.91 -0.19
CA ALA A 218 24.08 -16.91 0.77
C ALA A 218 22.55 -16.88 0.87
N ASP A 219 21.86 -17.05 -0.27
CA ASP A 219 20.40 -16.99 -0.35
C ASP A 219 19.72 -18.34 -0.09
N VAL A 220 20.41 -19.46 -0.34
CA VAL A 220 19.88 -20.80 -0.13
C VAL A 220 20.69 -21.53 0.93
N ILE A 221 20.07 -21.71 2.10
CA ILE A 221 20.68 -22.34 3.28
C ILE A 221 19.85 -23.57 3.63
N ASP A 222 20.50 -24.74 3.73
CA ASP A 222 19.83 -26.02 4.03
C ASP A 222 18.62 -26.33 3.13
N GLY A 223 18.67 -25.84 1.88
CA GLY A 223 17.61 -26.02 0.89
C GLY A 223 16.38 -25.12 1.10
N TRP A 224 16.48 -24.10 1.95
CA TRP A 224 15.49 -23.03 2.12
C TRP A 224 16.00 -21.76 1.46
N MET A 225 15.12 -21.08 0.73
CA MET A 225 15.39 -19.73 0.21
C MET A 225 15.16 -18.72 1.33
N HIS A 226 16.22 -18.03 1.73
CA HIS A 226 16.19 -16.82 2.52
C HIS A 226 15.75 -15.68 1.60
N THR A 227 14.49 -15.23 1.77
CA THR A 227 13.89 -14.29 0.80
C THR A 227 14.45 -12.88 0.94
N GLY A 228 15.10 -12.57 2.07
CA GLY A 228 15.51 -11.21 2.41
C GLY A 228 14.32 -10.30 2.75
N ASP A 229 13.10 -10.84 2.85
CA ASP A 229 11.88 -10.11 3.17
C ASP A 229 11.43 -10.40 4.61
N ALA A 230 11.04 -9.35 5.32
CA ALA A 230 10.49 -9.42 6.66
C ALA A 230 8.96 -9.59 6.59
N GLY A 231 8.41 -10.40 7.48
CA GLY A 231 6.98 -10.62 7.58
C GLY A 231 6.58 -11.42 8.81
N TYR A 232 5.29 -11.72 8.89
CA TYR A 232 4.70 -12.50 9.97
C TYR A 232 3.47 -13.25 9.48
N ILE A 233 3.07 -14.28 10.21
CA ILE A 233 1.81 -14.98 9.99
C ILE A 233 0.77 -14.38 10.93
N LYS A 234 -0.34 -13.87 10.39
CA LYS A 234 -1.45 -13.33 11.19
C LYS A 234 -2.08 -14.45 12.01
N GLU A 235 -2.10 -14.31 13.34
CA GLU A 235 -2.72 -15.29 14.24
C GLU A 235 -4.23 -15.46 14.01
N SER A 236 -4.92 -14.40 13.55
CA SER A 236 -6.37 -14.38 13.39
C SER A 236 -6.89 -15.25 12.25
N ASN A 237 -6.14 -15.37 11.15
CA ASN A 237 -6.56 -16.08 9.94
C ASN A 237 -5.47 -16.96 9.30
N GLY A 238 -4.24 -16.93 9.79
CA GLY A 238 -3.11 -17.69 9.25
C GLY A 238 -2.55 -17.14 7.94
N HIS A 239 -2.91 -15.91 7.54
CA HIS A 239 -2.38 -15.30 6.32
C HIS A 239 -0.94 -14.81 6.54
N LEU A 240 -0.10 -14.96 5.51
CA LEU A 240 1.21 -14.33 5.47
C LEU A 240 1.05 -12.83 5.18
N VAL A 241 1.73 -12.00 5.97
CA VAL A 241 1.91 -10.57 5.71
C VAL A 241 3.36 -10.31 5.39
N VAL A 242 3.61 -9.71 4.23
CA VAL A 242 4.93 -9.26 3.83
C VAL A 242 5.02 -7.77 4.14
N ILE A 243 6.04 -7.38 4.90
CA ILE A 243 6.24 -6.00 5.35
C ILE A 243 7.15 -5.27 4.36
N ASP A 244 8.42 -5.65 4.31
CA ASP A 244 9.43 -5.01 3.47
C ASP A 244 10.71 -5.86 3.45
N ARG A 245 11.73 -5.42 2.72
CA ARG A 245 13.07 -5.99 2.77
C ARG A 245 13.67 -5.84 4.17
N ILE A 246 14.33 -6.88 4.69
CA ILE A 246 14.99 -6.86 6.01
C ILE A 246 15.99 -5.70 6.12
N LYS A 247 16.76 -5.45 5.07
CA LYS A 247 17.73 -4.33 5.02
C LYS A 247 17.09 -2.94 5.13
N ASP A 248 15.80 -2.84 4.80
CA ASP A 248 15.03 -1.59 4.82
C ASP A 248 14.20 -1.45 6.12
N MET A 249 14.25 -2.44 7.02
CA MET A 249 13.66 -2.38 8.36
C MET A 249 14.43 -1.42 9.28
N ALA A 250 13.70 -0.80 10.21
CA ALA A 250 14.25 0.04 11.27
C ALA A 250 13.79 -0.49 12.63
N THR A 251 14.56 -0.16 13.68
CA THR A 251 14.25 -0.58 15.05
C THR A 251 14.13 0.65 15.94
N THR A 252 13.10 0.64 16.80
CA THR A 252 12.93 1.67 17.84
C THR A 252 13.95 1.47 18.97
N SER A 253 14.12 2.47 19.84
CA SER A 253 14.98 2.30 21.02
C SER A 253 14.46 1.23 22.00
N GLY A 254 13.18 0.85 21.87
CA GLY A 254 12.54 -0.23 22.63
C GLY A 254 12.69 -1.62 21.99
N GLY A 255 13.36 -1.74 20.84
CA GLY A 255 13.57 -3.01 20.16
C GLY A 255 12.45 -3.43 19.21
N VAL A 256 11.44 -2.58 18.97
CA VAL A 256 10.35 -2.87 18.03
C VAL A 256 10.85 -2.67 16.60
N SER A 257 10.78 -3.72 15.77
CA SER A 257 11.10 -3.62 14.35
C SER A 257 9.90 -3.10 13.58
N TYR A 258 10.14 -2.25 12.57
CA TYR A 258 9.10 -1.73 11.68
C TYR A 258 9.70 -1.35 10.32
N SER A 259 8.88 -1.38 9.25
CA SER A 259 9.26 -0.74 7.99
C SER A 259 8.66 0.66 7.92
N PRO A 260 9.50 1.72 7.82
CA PRO A 260 8.99 3.06 7.54
C PRO A 260 8.20 3.10 6.24
N GLN A 261 8.72 2.49 5.16
CA GLN A 261 8.13 2.55 3.83
C GLN A 261 6.77 1.83 3.77
N TYR A 262 6.62 0.71 4.49
CA TYR A 262 5.36 0.00 4.60
C TYR A 262 4.25 0.88 5.18
N ILE A 263 4.52 1.54 6.32
CA ILE A 263 3.57 2.41 7.00
C ILE A 263 3.32 3.69 6.17
N GLU A 264 4.36 4.30 5.60
CA GLU A 264 4.25 5.46 4.72
C GLU A 264 3.36 5.18 3.50
N ASN A 265 3.52 4.01 2.87
CA ASN A 265 2.68 3.63 1.72
C ASN A 265 1.24 3.40 2.14
N LYS A 266 0.99 2.75 3.28
CA LYS A 266 -0.37 2.60 3.85
C LYS A 266 -1.06 3.95 4.04
N LEU A 267 -0.35 4.94 4.59
CA LEU A 267 -0.87 6.30 4.78
C LEU A 267 -1.15 7.01 3.44
N LYS A 268 -0.24 6.89 2.47
CA LYS A 268 -0.37 7.56 1.16
C LYS A 268 -1.50 7.00 0.28
N PHE A 269 -2.13 5.88 0.66
CA PHE A 269 -3.39 5.45 0.03
C PHE A 269 -4.54 6.41 0.32
N SER A 270 -4.49 7.14 1.42
CA SER A 270 -5.44 8.22 1.69
C SER A 270 -5.30 9.32 0.65
N SER A 271 -6.43 9.75 0.08
CA SER A 271 -6.46 10.88 -0.85
C SER A 271 -6.10 12.21 -0.17
N PHE A 272 -6.21 12.29 1.16
CA PHE A 272 -5.84 13.48 1.95
C PHE A 272 -4.33 13.56 2.23
N ILE A 273 -3.62 12.44 2.19
CA ILE A 273 -2.18 12.35 2.49
C ILE A 273 -1.39 12.34 1.19
N GLY A 274 -0.54 13.35 0.99
CA GLY A 274 0.33 13.48 -0.18
C GLY A 274 1.64 12.71 0.01
N GLU A 275 2.33 13.00 1.12
CA GLU A 275 3.55 12.31 1.52
C GLU A 275 3.52 12.05 3.03
N ALA A 276 4.20 10.99 3.46
CA ALA A 276 4.36 10.64 4.86
C ALA A 276 5.82 10.28 5.11
N VAL A 277 6.34 10.66 6.27
CA VAL A 277 7.66 10.25 6.76
C VAL A 277 7.49 9.66 8.15
N ILE A 278 7.79 8.37 8.28
CA ILE A 278 7.68 7.67 9.56
C ILE A 278 9.02 7.74 10.31
N LEU A 279 8.93 8.24 11.54
CA LEU A 279 10.02 8.43 12.46
C LEU A 279 9.89 7.40 13.58
N GLY A 280 11.02 6.87 14.07
CA GLY A 280 11.00 5.82 15.08
C GLY A 280 12.34 5.17 15.34
N LYS A 281 13.25 5.21 14.35
CA LYS A 281 14.60 4.67 14.47
C LYS A 281 15.32 5.32 15.65
N ASP A 282 15.78 4.50 16.59
CA ASP A 282 16.46 4.93 17.83
C ASP A 282 15.60 5.88 18.71
N ARG A 283 14.26 5.80 18.57
CA ARG A 283 13.28 6.59 19.33
C ARG A 283 12.30 5.68 20.07
N PRO A 284 11.63 6.15 21.15
CA PRO A 284 10.79 5.30 21.98
C PRO A 284 9.49 4.85 21.31
N ASN A 285 8.99 5.58 20.31
CA ASN A 285 7.73 5.27 19.63
C ASN A 285 7.72 5.78 18.19
N LEU A 286 6.78 5.27 17.39
CA LEU A 286 6.59 5.72 16.02
C LEU A 286 5.81 7.03 15.98
N THR A 287 6.31 7.98 15.21
CA THR A 287 5.65 9.27 14.95
C THR A 287 5.72 9.59 13.46
N ALA A 288 4.87 10.52 12.99
CA ALA A 288 4.79 10.83 11.56
C ALA A 288 4.90 12.33 11.27
N ILE A 289 5.65 12.67 10.24
CA ILE A 289 5.51 13.95 9.54
C ILE A 289 4.63 13.69 8.32
N ILE A 290 3.53 14.43 8.19
CA ILE A 290 2.56 14.26 7.11
C ILE A 290 2.51 15.53 6.27
N CYS A 291 2.62 15.38 4.95
CA CYS A 291 2.26 16.43 4.00
C CYS A 291 0.85 16.14 3.47
N ILE A 292 -0.05 17.10 3.61
CA ILE A 292 -1.38 17.00 2.99
C ILE A 292 -1.26 17.03 1.47
N ARG A 293 -2.17 16.35 0.78
CA ARG A 293 -2.30 16.42 -0.68
C ARG A 293 -3.05 17.69 -1.06
N PHE A 294 -2.32 18.76 -1.34
CA PHE A 294 -2.89 20.11 -1.43
C PHE A 294 -4.09 20.19 -2.37
N THR A 295 -4.00 19.60 -3.56
CA THR A 295 -5.07 19.67 -4.57
C THR A 295 -6.39 19.04 -4.14
N ILE A 296 -6.37 17.99 -3.30
CA ILE A 296 -7.56 17.32 -2.79
C ILE A 296 -8.07 18.03 -1.55
N VAL A 297 -7.18 18.33 -0.60
CA VAL A 297 -7.56 18.98 0.67
C VAL A 297 -8.11 20.38 0.42
N SER A 298 -7.56 21.14 -0.53
CA SER A 298 -8.07 22.46 -0.93
C SER A 298 -9.50 22.39 -1.45
N LYS A 299 -9.80 21.45 -2.37
CA LYS A 299 -11.18 21.26 -2.88
C LYS A 299 -12.15 20.84 -1.78
N TRP A 300 -11.71 19.93 -0.91
CA TRP A 300 -12.50 19.51 0.23
C TRP A 300 -12.77 20.68 1.19
N ALA A 301 -11.77 21.52 1.47
CA ALA A 301 -11.90 22.69 2.31
C ALA A 301 -12.91 23.70 1.72
N GLU A 302 -12.83 23.99 0.42
CA GLU A 302 -13.80 24.84 -0.29
C GLU A 302 -15.23 24.30 -0.17
N GLN A 303 -15.43 22.99 -0.36
CA GLN A 303 -16.74 22.34 -0.23
C GLN A 303 -17.31 22.41 1.20
N ASN A 304 -16.45 22.50 2.20
CA ASN A 304 -16.81 22.64 3.61
C ASN A 304 -16.81 24.10 4.09
N ASN A 305 -16.69 25.07 3.17
CA ASN A 305 -16.63 26.51 3.46
C ASN A 305 -15.47 26.91 4.39
N LEU A 306 -14.34 26.19 4.32
CA LEU A 306 -13.12 26.51 5.03
C LEU A 306 -12.26 27.46 4.18
N GLY A 307 -12.11 28.70 4.63
CA GLY A 307 -11.27 29.69 3.95
C GLY A 307 -9.78 29.45 4.20
N PHE A 308 -8.96 29.45 3.15
CA PHE A 308 -7.50 29.39 3.24
C PHE A 308 -6.84 30.21 2.14
N THR A 309 -5.60 30.64 2.34
CA THR A 309 -4.84 31.45 1.37
C THR A 309 -3.56 30.79 0.87
N SER A 310 -3.07 29.77 1.57
CA SER A 310 -1.84 29.06 1.25
C SER A 310 -1.87 27.63 1.77
N TYR A 311 -0.92 26.81 1.32
CA TYR A 311 -0.68 25.47 1.86
C TYR A 311 -0.45 25.50 3.37
N SER A 312 0.42 26.39 3.83
CA SER A 312 0.79 26.50 5.25
C SER A 312 -0.41 26.86 6.13
N ASN A 313 -1.27 27.75 5.65
CA ASN A 313 -2.50 28.11 6.36
C ASN A 313 -3.51 26.96 6.38
N LEU A 314 -3.69 26.26 5.26
CA LEU A 314 -4.61 25.13 5.16
C LEU A 314 -4.17 23.95 6.04
N SER A 315 -2.90 23.56 5.95
CA SER A 315 -2.32 22.47 6.75
C SER A 315 -2.32 22.74 8.26
N ALA A 316 -2.44 24.00 8.69
CA ALA A 316 -2.55 24.37 10.09
C ALA A 316 -3.99 24.31 10.64
N GLN A 317 -5.01 24.11 9.80
CA GLN A 317 -6.41 24.17 10.23
C GLN A 317 -6.80 22.97 11.10
N PRO A 318 -7.53 23.17 12.21
CA PRO A 318 -8.01 22.09 13.09
C PRO A 318 -8.80 21.01 12.35
N GLU A 319 -9.63 21.40 11.38
CA GLU A 319 -10.46 20.50 10.58
C GLU A 319 -9.60 19.58 9.70
N VAL A 320 -8.48 20.09 9.17
CA VAL A 320 -7.53 19.31 8.39
C VAL A 320 -6.76 18.34 9.29
N TYR A 321 -6.35 18.78 10.49
CA TYR A 321 -5.77 17.88 11.50
C TYR A 321 -6.74 16.75 11.87
N GLN A 322 -8.01 17.06 12.07
CA GLN A 322 -9.03 16.06 12.40
C GLN A 322 -9.22 15.06 11.25
N LYS A 323 -9.23 15.52 9.99
CA LYS A 323 -9.29 14.59 8.85
C LYS A 323 -8.08 13.71 8.72
N VAL A 324 -6.87 14.26 8.83
CA VAL A 324 -5.66 13.43 8.77
C VAL A 324 -5.58 12.47 9.97
N ARG A 325 -6.05 12.87 11.16
CA ARG A 325 -6.18 11.99 12.33
C ARG A 325 -7.06 10.78 12.01
N GLU A 326 -8.25 10.98 11.44
CA GLU A 326 -9.16 9.88 11.07
C GLU A 326 -8.48 8.86 10.13
N GLU A 327 -7.73 9.36 9.15
CA GLU A 327 -6.98 8.53 8.19
C GLU A 327 -5.84 7.74 8.87
N ILE A 328 -5.07 8.37 9.76
CA ILE A 328 -4.01 7.68 10.50
C ILE A 328 -4.61 6.65 11.47
N GLU A 329 -5.73 6.96 12.13
CA GLU A 329 -6.43 6.02 13.01
C GLU A 329 -6.95 4.80 12.22
N HIS A 330 -7.38 4.97 10.97
CA HIS A 330 -7.72 3.85 10.09
C HIS A 330 -6.49 2.96 9.82
N VAL A 331 -5.35 3.56 9.47
CA VAL A 331 -4.11 2.81 9.24
C VAL A 331 -3.63 2.10 10.52
N ASN A 332 -3.64 2.78 11.67
CA ASN A 332 -3.24 2.23 12.97
C ASN A 332 -4.04 0.98 13.37
N LYS A 333 -5.31 0.85 12.96
CA LYS A 333 -6.12 -0.36 13.20
C LYS A 333 -5.59 -1.57 12.44
N THR A 334 -4.86 -1.37 11.35
CA THR A 334 -4.25 -2.43 10.53
C THR A 334 -2.84 -2.80 10.98
N LEU A 335 -2.23 -2.01 11.88
CA LEU A 335 -0.87 -2.21 12.35
C LEU A 335 -0.85 -2.96 13.70
N PRO A 336 0.21 -3.75 13.96
CA PRO A 336 0.52 -4.25 15.30
C PRO A 336 0.55 -3.09 16.32
N GLU A 337 0.18 -3.37 17.57
CA GLU A 337 0.04 -2.33 18.59
C GLU A 337 1.33 -1.54 18.81
N ALA A 338 2.48 -2.23 18.84
CA ALA A 338 3.79 -1.61 19.00
C ALA A 338 4.21 -0.71 17.81
N GLN A 339 3.60 -0.89 16.64
CA GLN A 339 3.87 -0.12 15.43
C GLN A 339 2.83 0.98 15.17
N ARG A 340 1.88 1.20 16.09
CA ARG A 340 0.91 2.28 15.91
C ARG A 340 1.59 3.63 16.05
N ILE A 341 1.27 4.53 15.13
CA ILE A 341 1.76 5.91 15.13
C ILE A 341 1.14 6.61 16.34
N GLN A 342 1.99 7.10 17.25
CA GLN A 342 1.57 7.70 18.52
C GLN A 342 1.29 9.19 18.40
N LYS A 343 2.09 9.89 17.60
CA LYS A 343 1.97 11.33 17.36
C LYS A 343 2.21 11.64 15.88
N PHE A 344 1.61 12.71 15.39
CA PHE A 344 1.93 13.23 14.07
C PHE A 344 1.92 14.76 14.05
N ILE A 345 2.48 15.30 12.97
CA ILE A 345 2.44 16.72 12.65
C ILE A 345 2.11 16.90 11.18
N LEU A 346 1.40 17.98 10.85
CA LEU A 346 1.22 18.40 9.45
C LEU A 346 2.35 19.37 9.09
N LEU A 347 3.15 19.02 8.08
CA LEU A 347 4.22 19.89 7.59
C LEU A 347 3.62 21.11 6.88
N TYR A 348 4.27 22.26 6.98
CA TYR A 348 3.82 23.53 6.38
C TYR A 348 4.08 23.66 4.87
N LYS A 349 4.66 22.63 4.25
CA LYS A 349 4.94 22.55 2.81
C LYS A 349 4.90 21.10 2.33
N GLU A 350 4.85 20.92 1.02
CA GLU A 350 5.10 19.62 0.38
C GLU A 350 6.62 19.32 0.36
N LEU A 351 6.95 18.02 0.39
CA LEU A 351 8.32 17.58 0.15
C LEU A 351 8.66 17.72 -1.33
N ASP A 352 9.86 18.22 -1.64
CA ASP A 352 10.30 18.47 -3.01
C ASP A 352 11.60 17.69 -3.33
N ALA A 353 11.71 17.20 -4.57
CA ALA A 353 12.92 16.58 -5.07
C ALA A 353 14.05 17.60 -5.32
N ASP A 354 13.71 18.84 -5.68
CA ASP A 354 14.68 19.92 -5.89
C ASP A 354 15.27 20.42 -4.56
N ASP A 355 14.50 20.32 -3.47
CA ASP A 355 14.98 20.49 -2.08
C ASP A 355 15.80 19.29 -1.56
N GLY A 356 15.93 18.24 -2.38
CA GLY A 356 16.65 17.02 -2.04
C GLY A 356 15.94 16.12 -1.02
N GLU A 357 14.68 16.40 -0.68
CA GLU A 357 13.88 15.64 0.30
C GLU A 357 13.30 14.37 -0.31
N LEU A 358 13.04 14.43 -1.61
CA LEU A 358 12.61 13.29 -2.42
C LEU A 358 13.64 12.99 -3.51
N THR A 359 13.62 11.75 -4.00
CA THR A 359 14.22 11.41 -5.29
C THR A 359 13.29 11.83 -6.43
N ARG A 360 13.76 11.84 -7.69
CA ARG A 360 12.92 12.10 -8.87
C ARG A 360 11.78 11.09 -9.03
N THR A 361 11.93 9.88 -8.49
CA THR A 361 10.87 8.86 -8.41
C THR A 361 10.00 8.99 -7.16
N ARG A 362 10.07 10.12 -6.44
CA ARG A 362 9.33 10.44 -5.20
C ARG A 362 9.60 9.51 -4.01
N LYS A 363 10.74 8.81 -3.98
CA LYS A 363 11.22 8.10 -2.77
C LYS A 363 11.79 9.10 -1.77
N VAL A 364 11.36 9.03 -0.51
CA VAL A 364 11.83 9.90 0.59
C VAL A 364 13.32 9.68 0.89
N ARG A 365 14.09 10.77 0.94
CA ARG A 365 15.51 10.78 1.35
C ARG A 365 15.61 11.06 2.85
N ARG A 366 15.36 10.03 3.66
CA ARG A 366 15.21 10.12 5.13
C ARG A 366 16.35 10.81 5.86
N GLY A 367 17.61 10.61 5.42
CA GLY A 367 18.75 11.32 6.01
C GLY A 367 18.67 12.84 5.85
N VAL A 368 18.28 13.31 4.66
CA VAL A 368 18.09 14.74 4.38
C VAL A 368 16.91 15.30 5.16
N VAL A 369 15.80 14.55 5.22
CA VAL A 369 14.62 14.94 6.01
C VAL A 369 14.95 15.02 7.50
N ALA A 370 15.71 14.06 8.03
CA ALA A 370 16.13 14.04 9.44
C ALA A 370 17.01 15.24 9.80
N GLU A 371 17.90 15.66 8.89
CA GLU A 371 18.75 16.83 9.08
C GLU A 371 17.95 18.13 8.97
N LYS A 372 17.19 18.30 7.89
CA LYS A 372 16.46 19.54 7.59
C LYS A 372 15.34 19.84 8.59
N TYR A 373 14.70 18.80 9.13
CA TYR A 373 13.58 18.92 10.06
C TYR A 373 13.93 18.48 11.48
N LYS A 374 15.21 18.52 11.84
CA LYS A 374 15.70 18.10 13.15
C LYS A 374 14.91 18.72 14.30
N ASP A 375 14.68 20.03 14.28
CA ASP A 375 13.98 20.74 15.36
C ASP A 375 12.51 20.30 15.48
N ILE A 376 11.85 20.00 14.35
CA ILE A 376 10.50 19.45 14.32
C ILE A 376 10.48 18.05 14.93
N ILE A 377 11.42 17.20 14.50
CA ILE A 377 11.53 15.81 14.96
C ILE A 377 11.79 15.78 16.46
N GLU A 378 12.75 16.57 16.96
CA GLU A 378 13.05 16.67 18.39
C GLU A 378 11.83 17.15 19.18
N SER A 379 11.10 18.12 18.65
CA SER A 379 9.92 18.66 19.32
C SER A 379 8.77 17.65 19.39
N ILE A 380 8.53 16.84 18.35
CA ILE A 380 7.53 15.74 18.37
C ILE A 380 7.82 14.73 19.49
N TYR A 381 9.09 14.41 19.71
CA TYR A 381 9.53 13.51 20.77
C TYR A 381 9.65 14.17 22.15
N SER A 382 9.51 15.49 22.23
CA SER A 382 9.41 16.22 23.49
C SER A 382 7.96 16.30 24.00
N ASP A 383 7.77 16.95 25.15
CA ASP A 383 6.44 17.24 25.71
C ASP A 383 5.80 18.52 25.14
N LYS A 384 6.43 19.15 24.14
CA LYS A 384 5.88 20.34 23.48
C LYS A 384 4.64 19.97 22.65
N GLU A 385 3.60 20.79 22.78
CA GLU A 385 2.36 20.67 21.98
C GLU A 385 2.48 21.39 20.64
N THR A 386 3.44 22.31 20.51
CA THR A 386 3.66 23.10 19.31
C THR A 386 5.14 23.25 18.96
N VAL A 387 5.40 23.50 17.68
CA VAL A 387 6.73 23.78 17.14
C VAL A 387 6.67 25.08 16.35
N ASP A 388 7.40 26.10 16.82
CA ASP A 388 7.53 27.35 16.08
C ASP A 388 8.55 27.20 14.96
N ILE A 389 8.12 27.53 13.75
CA ILE A 389 8.92 27.48 12.54
C ILE A 389 9.18 28.90 12.08
N ASP A 390 10.45 29.21 11.86
CA ASP A 390 10.89 30.44 11.21
C ASP A 390 11.97 30.07 10.21
N THR A 391 11.58 29.91 8.95
CA THR A 391 12.48 29.41 7.90
C THR A 391 12.27 30.12 6.57
N MET A 392 13.29 30.08 5.70
CA MET A 392 13.19 30.58 4.34
C MET A 392 12.99 29.42 3.39
N ILE A 393 11.83 29.35 2.72
CA ILE A 393 11.58 28.37 1.65
C ILE A 393 11.97 29.01 0.33
N THR A 394 12.68 28.25 -0.50
CA THR A 394 12.93 28.61 -1.90
C THR A 394 11.96 27.81 -2.76
N PHE A 395 11.15 28.49 -3.58
CA PHE A 395 10.24 27.85 -4.53
C PHE A 395 10.96 27.50 -5.84
N GLN A 396 10.31 26.69 -6.67
CA GLN A 396 10.86 26.23 -7.96
C GLN A 396 11.18 27.36 -8.94
N ASP A 397 10.52 28.52 -8.81
CA ASP A 397 10.82 29.73 -9.59
C ASP A 397 12.02 30.54 -9.04
N GLY A 398 12.68 30.04 -7.99
CA GLY A 398 13.80 30.68 -7.31
C GLY A 398 13.39 31.76 -6.30
N SER A 399 12.08 32.05 -6.16
CA SER A 399 11.60 33.00 -5.17
C SER A 399 11.80 32.45 -3.75
N LYS A 400 12.11 33.33 -2.80
CA LYS A 400 12.32 32.97 -1.40
C LYS A 400 11.26 33.63 -0.53
N THR A 401 10.53 32.84 0.23
CA THR A 401 9.52 33.34 1.16
C THR A 401 9.86 32.88 2.57
N ARG A 402 9.87 33.83 3.51
CA ARG A 402 9.95 33.52 4.93
C ARG A 402 8.63 32.91 5.37
N ILE A 403 8.66 31.71 5.91
CA ILE A 403 7.52 31.07 6.55
C ILE A 403 7.74 31.17 8.05
N GLN A 404 6.83 31.92 8.69
CA GLN A 404 6.63 31.91 10.12
C GLN A 404 5.30 31.23 10.42
N THR A 405 5.35 30.06 11.06
CA THR A 405 4.14 29.30 11.40
C THR A 405 4.39 28.46 12.63
N THR A 406 3.31 28.13 13.34
CA THR A 406 3.36 27.22 14.48
C THR A 406 2.69 25.91 14.08
N LEU A 407 3.41 24.81 14.20
CA LEU A 407 2.90 23.47 13.92
C LEU A 407 2.38 22.85 15.22
N LYS A 408 1.28 22.11 15.15
CA LYS A 408 0.69 21.41 16.30
C LYS A 408 1.14 19.95 16.31
N VAL A 409 1.65 19.47 17.43
CA VAL A 409 1.91 18.04 17.65
C VAL A 409 0.62 17.37 18.09
N GLU A 410 0.04 16.57 17.21
CA GLU A 410 -1.22 15.86 17.49
C GLU A 410 -0.93 14.48 18.08
N LYS A 411 -1.48 14.20 19.27
CA LYS A 411 -1.34 12.91 19.97
C LYS A 411 -2.51 11.99 19.64
N LEU A 412 -2.26 10.81 19.10
CA LEU A 412 -3.30 9.86 18.70
C LEU A 412 -3.78 8.98 19.85
N PHE A 413 -2.92 8.72 20.82
CA PHE A 413 -3.26 8.01 22.05
C PHE A 413 -2.98 8.89 23.26
N GLU A 414 -3.85 8.84 24.26
CA GLU A 414 -3.50 9.38 25.58
C GLU A 414 -2.39 8.50 26.15
N SER A 415 -1.27 9.12 26.47
CA SER A 415 -0.08 8.40 26.91
C SER A 415 -0.32 7.89 28.33
N ASN A 416 -0.73 6.63 28.48
CA ASN A 416 -0.72 5.92 29.78
C ASN A 416 0.72 5.57 30.19
N VAL A 417 1.60 6.57 30.26
CA VAL A 417 3.00 6.43 30.71
C VAL A 417 3.08 6.18 32.23
N VAL A 418 1.95 6.31 32.94
CA VAL A 418 1.89 6.14 34.40
C VAL A 418 1.78 4.66 34.83
N GLU A 419 1.14 3.77 34.05
CA GLU A 419 0.92 2.38 34.49
C GLU A 419 2.13 1.45 34.28
N ILE A 420 2.92 1.66 33.23
CA ILE A 420 4.09 0.81 32.93
C ILE A 420 5.18 0.96 34.01
N ASN A 421 5.32 2.15 34.60
CA ASN A 421 6.27 2.40 35.68
C ASN A 421 5.79 1.92 37.05
N GLN A 422 4.47 1.74 37.25
CA GLN A 422 3.94 1.16 38.49
C GLN A 422 4.07 -0.37 38.49
N GLN A 423 3.87 -1.04 37.35
CA GLN A 423 4.06 -2.49 37.26
C GLN A 423 5.54 -2.90 37.40
N ARG A 424 6.50 -2.11 36.88
CA ARG A 424 7.93 -2.37 37.08
C ARG A 424 8.43 -2.11 38.51
N LYS A 425 7.76 -1.25 39.28
CA LYS A 425 8.06 -1.02 40.71
C LYS A 425 7.40 -2.04 41.65
N GLN A 426 6.36 -2.73 41.21
CA GLN A 426 5.74 -3.83 41.98
C GLN A 426 6.40 -5.19 41.70
N ALA A 427 7.17 -5.31 40.61
CA ALA A 427 7.92 -6.50 40.24
C ALA A 427 9.41 -6.46 40.66
N SER A 428 9.82 -5.46 41.44
CA SER A 428 11.19 -5.28 41.96
C SER A 428 11.27 -5.45 43.46
#